data_AF-A0A3L6JL94-F1
#
_entry.id   AF-A0A3L6JL94-F1
#
_cell.length_a   1.000
_cell.length_b   1.000
_cell.length_c   1.000
_cell.angle_alpha   90.00
_cell.angle_beta   90.00
_cell.angle_gamma   90.00
#
_symmetry.space_group_name_H-M   'P 1'
#
loop_
_entity.id
_entity.type
_entity.pdbx_description
1 polymer ?
#
loop_
_entity_poly.entity_id
_entity_poly.type
_entity_poly.pdbx_seq_one_letter_code
_entity_poly.pdbx_strand_id
1 'polypeptide(L)'
;MPGRYQFILEAIAISSVIVVVDLLFALLILIGLAGASLFLVVSNALTIEFGAMLIIGGCLMARQPLVDEKRYDSAGKPTAAWRFALLGKQVLLSSIFLLLFGLLFALAQVGLGI
;
A
#
# COMPACT_ATOMS: atom_id res chain seq x y z
N MET A 1 -5.48 19.73 -11.90
CA MET A 1 -5.85 19.60 -10.47
C MET A 1 -4.67 20.05 -9.62
N PRO A 2 -4.86 20.75 -8.49
CA PRO A 2 -3.74 21.18 -7.64
C PRO A 2 -2.95 19.97 -7.13
N GLY A 3 -1.62 19.96 -7.35
CA GLY A 3 -0.75 18.79 -7.18
C GLY A 3 -0.69 18.17 -5.77
N ARG A 4 -1.29 18.80 -4.75
CA ARG A 4 -1.38 18.26 -3.39
C ARG A 4 -2.25 17.00 -3.28
N TYR A 5 -3.35 16.93 -4.02
CA TYR A 5 -4.26 15.78 -3.94
C TYR A 5 -3.79 14.59 -4.77
N GLN A 6 -2.97 14.84 -5.79
CA GLN A 6 -2.47 13.82 -6.69
C GLN A 6 -1.69 12.73 -5.94
N PHE A 7 -0.88 13.12 -4.96
CA PHE A 7 -0.12 12.17 -4.13
C PHE A 7 -1.00 11.20 -3.34
N ILE A 8 -2.14 11.68 -2.83
CA ILE A 8 -3.10 10.86 -2.08
C ILE A 8 -3.87 9.96 -3.05
N LEU A 9 -4.32 10.50 -4.18
CA LEU A 9 -5.05 9.75 -5.20
C LEU A 9 -4.19 8.62 -5.79
N GLU A 10 -2.90 8.86 -6.01
CA GLU A 10 -1.97 7.83 -6.46
C GLU A 10 -1.81 6.72 -5.42
N ALA A 11 -1.73 7.06 -4.12
CA ALA A 11 -1.63 6.06 -3.06
C ALA A 11 -2.90 5.19 -2.97
N ILE A 12 -4.08 5.82 -3.08
CA ILE A 12 -5.36 5.11 -3.15
C ILE A 12 -5.39 4.21 -4.38
N ALA A 13 -5.01 4.72 -5.55
CA ALA A 13 -4.97 3.95 -6.79
C ALA A 13 -4.08 2.71 -6.66
N ILE A 14 -2.85 2.85 -6.15
CA ILE A 14 -1.93 1.74 -5.92
C ILE A 14 -2.57 0.70 -4.98
N SER A 15 -3.09 1.12 -3.82
CA SER A 15 -3.72 0.20 -2.89
C SER A 15 -4.95 -0.51 -3.47
N SER A 16 -5.76 0.18 -4.28
CA SER A 16 -6.93 -0.40 -4.93
C SER A 16 -6.57 -1.48 -5.95
N VAL A 17 -5.47 -1.30 -6.69
CA VAL A 17 -4.96 -2.31 -7.62
C VAL A 17 -4.55 -3.57 -6.86
N ILE A 18 -3.87 -3.41 -5.72
CA ILE A 18 -3.44 -4.54 -4.90
C ILE A 18 -4.67 -5.30 -4.37
N VAL A 19 -5.67 -4.59 -3.83
CA VAL A 19 -6.94 -5.20 -3.37
C VAL A 19 -7.63 -5.98 -4.48
N VAL A 20 -7.66 -5.47 -5.71
CA VAL A 20 -8.26 -6.17 -6.86
C VAL A 20 -7.49 -7.46 -7.16
N VAL A 21 -6.15 -7.43 -7.10
CA VAL A 21 -5.32 -8.61 -7.30
C VAL A 21 -5.59 -9.66 -6.22
N ASP A 22 -5.66 -9.24 -4.95
CA ASP A 22 -5.99 -10.13 -3.83
C ASP A 22 -7.38 -10.75 -3.95
N LEU A 23 -8.36 -9.98 -4.39
CA LEU A 23 -9.71 -10.49 -4.66
C LEU A 23 -9.71 -11.58 -5.75
N LEU A 24 -8.92 -11.39 -6.81
CA LEU A 24 -8.79 -12.39 -7.87
C LEU A 24 -8.14 -13.67 -7.34
N PHE A 25 -7.07 -13.56 -6.55
CA PHE A 25 -6.45 -14.74 -5.93
C PHE A 25 -7.38 -15.44 -4.95
N ALA A 26 -8.09 -14.69 -4.11
CA ALA A 26 -9.04 -15.25 -3.16
C ALA A 26 -10.21 -15.96 -3.88
N LEU A 27 -10.68 -15.42 -5.01
CA LEU A 27 -11.67 -16.07 -5.86
C LEU A 27 -11.16 -17.42 -6.41
N LEU A 28 -9.91 -17.47 -6.87
CA LEU A 28 -9.29 -18.71 -7.36
C LEU A 28 -9.15 -19.75 -6.24
N ILE A 29 -8.78 -19.32 -5.03
CA ILE A 29 -8.68 -20.20 -3.85
C ILE A 29 -10.06 -20.80 -3.50
N LEU A 30 -11.12 -20.00 -3.60
CA LEU A 30 -12.49 -20.44 -3.33
C LEU A 30 -12.97 -21.56 -4.25
N ILE A 31 -12.48 -21.61 -5.50
CA ILE A 31 -12.78 -22.70 -6.43
C ILE A 31 -12.12 -24.02 -5.94
N GLY A 32 -10.95 -23.94 -5.30
CA GLY A 32 -10.20 -25.10 -4.81
C GLY A 32 -10.55 -25.52 -3.37
N LEU A 33 -11.01 -24.61 -2.53
CA LEU A 33 -11.35 -24.84 -1.12
C LEU A 33 -12.78 -24.38 -0.83
N ALA A 34 -13.74 -25.29 -1.01
CA ALA A 34 -15.13 -25.06 -0.66
C ALA A 34 -15.26 -24.82 0.87
N GLY A 35 -15.70 -23.62 1.27
CA GLY A 35 -15.91 -23.23 2.66
C GLY A 35 -14.96 -22.16 3.21
N ALA A 36 -13.95 -21.73 2.45
CA ALA A 36 -13.14 -20.58 2.84
C ALA A 36 -13.94 -19.27 2.67
N SER A 37 -13.90 -18.38 3.67
CA SER A 37 -14.49 -17.03 3.53
C SER A 37 -13.59 -16.15 2.65
N LEU A 38 -14.17 -15.61 1.58
CA LEU A 38 -13.50 -14.64 0.70
C LEU A 38 -12.96 -13.44 1.50
N PHE A 39 -13.82 -12.86 2.34
CA PHE A 39 -13.51 -11.64 3.09
C PHE A 39 -12.40 -11.87 4.11
N LEU A 40 -12.39 -13.02 4.78
CA LEU A 40 -11.34 -13.38 5.73
C LEU A 40 -10.00 -13.59 5.04
N VAL A 41 -9.98 -14.31 3.92
CA VAL A 41 -8.75 -14.55 3.13
C VAL A 41 -8.16 -13.24 2.64
N VAL A 42 -8.97 -12.37 2.04
CA VAL A 42 -8.53 -11.06 1.54
C VAL A 42 -8.07 -10.16 2.68
N SER A 43 -8.81 -10.08 3.79
CA SER A 43 -8.41 -9.24 4.94
C SER A 43 -7.06 -9.67 5.53
N ASN A 44 -6.81 -10.98 5.63
CA ASN A 44 -5.55 -11.50 6.12
C ASN A 44 -4.40 -11.22 5.14
N ALA A 45 -4.62 -11.41 3.83
CA ALA A 45 -3.62 -11.11 2.80
C ALA A 45 -3.23 -9.63 2.84
N LEU A 46 -4.22 -8.73 2.82
CA LEU A 46 -4.00 -7.29 2.91
C LEU A 46 -3.25 -6.89 4.19
N THR A 47 -3.49 -7.56 5.32
CA THR A 47 -2.76 -7.29 6.57
C THR A 47 -1.28 -7.67 6.45
N ILE A 48 -0.96 -8.79 5.80
CA ILE A 48 0.41 -9.24 5.56
C ILE A 48 1.11 -8.26 4.60
N GLU A 49 0.46 -7.90 3.50
CA GLU A 49 0.99 -6.96 2.51
C GLU A 49 1.21 -5.57 3.11
N PHE A 50 0.31 -5.10 3.98
CA PHE A 50 0.50 -3.89 4.76
C PHE A 50 1.82 -3.95 5.56
N GLY A 51 2.06 -5.05 6.28
CA GLY A 51 3.31 -5.25 7.02
C GLY A 51 4.54 -5.21 6.11
N ALA A 52 4.48 -5.89 4.96
CA ALA A 52 5.56 -5.88 3.99
C ALA A 52 5.83 -4.47 3.42
N MET A 53 4.77 -3.74 3.07
CA MET A 53 4.87 -2.37 2.57
C MET A 53 5.38 -1.39 3.63
N LEU A 54 5.05 -1.58 4.91
CA LEU A 54 5.64 -0.80 6.00
C LEU A 54 7.16 -0.99 6.08
N ILE A 55 7.62 -2.24 6.02
CA ILE A 55 9.05 -2.55 6.07
C ILE A 55 9.77 -1.95 4.85
N ILE A 56 9.27 -2.22 3.64
CA ILE A 56 9.90 -1.76 2.40
C ILE A 56 9.84 -0.22 2.31
N GLY A 57 8.67 0.36 2.57
CA GLY A 57 8.45 1.80 2.55
C GLY A 57 9.31 2.54 3.58
N GLY A 58 9.43 1.99 4.80
CA GLY A 58 10.31 2.50 5.85
C GLY A 58 11.77 2.47 5.45
N CYS A 59 12.25 1.34 4.92
CA CYS A 59 13.62 1.18 4.42
C CYS A 59 13.96 2.17 3.28
N LEU A 60 13.00 2.42 2.38
CA LEU A 60 13.16 3.38 1.29
C LEU A 60 13.15 4.83 1.82
N MET A 61 12.21 5.16 2.72
CA MET A 61 12.08 6.49 3.31
C MET A 61 13.27 6.85 4.21
N ALA A 62 13.88 5.88 4.89
CA ALA A 62 15.08 6.07 5.70
C ALA A 62 16.28 6.61 4.89
N ARG A 63 16.25 6.53 3.55
CA ARG A 63 17.27 7.10 2.66
C ARG A 63 17.12 8.62 2.49
N GLN A 64 16.15 9.26 3.15
CA GLN A 64 15.97 10.70 3.11
C GLN A 64 17.27 11.41 3.57
N PRO A 65 17.84 12.30 2.74
CA PRO A 65 19.00 13.08 3.17
C PRO A 65 18.64 13.94 4.38
N LEU A 66 19.49 13.89 5.42
CA LEU A 66 19.33 14.67 6.66
C LEU A 66 19.40 16.19 6.42
N VAL A 67 20.10 16.59 5.36
CA VAL A 67 20.34 17.99 5.02
C VAL A 67 19.63 18.30 3.70
N ASP A 68 18.83 19.36 3.69
CA ASP A 68 17.96 19.71 2.57
C ASP A 68 18.74 20.06 1.31
N GLU A 69 19.93 20.66 1.44
CA GLU A 69 20.81 20.97 0.29
C GLU A 69 21.28 19.71 -0.45
N LYS A 70 21.27 18.53 0.20
CA LYS A 70 21.67 17.26 -0.41
C LYS A 70 20.55 16.54 -1.15
N ARG A 71 19.33 17.11 -1.18
CA ARG A 71 18.18 16.52 -1.89
C ARG A 71 18.27 16.69 -3.40
N TYR A 72 18.94 17.75 -3.85
CA TYR A 72 19.09 18.10 -5.26
C TYR A 72 20.58 18.18 -5.63
N ASP A 73 20.92 17.72 -6.84
CA ASP A 73 22.25 17.90 -7.39
C ASP A 73 22.48 19.34 -7.86
N SER A 74 23.70 19.64 -8.31
CA SER A 74 24.07 20.96 -8.85
C SER A 74 23.28 21.35 -10.11
N ALA A 75 22.59 20.41 -10.76
CA ALA A 75 21.70 20.65 -11.89
C ALA A 75 20.22 20.80 -11.47
N GLY A 76 19.93 20.81 -10.16
CA GLY A 76 18.58 20.92 -9.60
C GLY A 76 17.74 19.64 -9.72
N LYS A 77 18.33 18.50 -10.10
CA LYS A 77 17.63 17.22 -10.20
C LYS A 77 17.65 16.50 -8.85
N PRO A 78 16.56 15.77 -8.50
CA PRO A 78 16.53 15.02 -7.25
C PRO A 78 17.58 13.91 -7.27
N THR A 79 18.36 13.80 -6.19
CA THR A 79 19.36 12.76 -6.00
C THR A 79 18.69 11.37 -5.91
N ALA A 80 19.45 10.30 -6.20
CA ALA A 80 18.92 8.93 -6.12
C ALA A 80 18.34 8.61 -4.73
N ALA A 81 19.04 9.03 -3.66
CA ALA A 81 18.58 8.89 -2.28
C ALA A 81 17.23 9.59 -2.05
N TRP A 82 17.08 10.83 -2.54
CA TRP A 82 15.83 11.58 -2.43
C TRP A 82 14.69 10.95 -3.23
N ARG A 83 14.95 10.42 -4.43
CA ARG A 83 13.96 9.67 -5.22
C ARG A 83 13.46 8.43 -4.50
N PHE A 84 14.37 7.64 -3.91
CA PHE A 84 13.98 6.47 -3.11
C PHE A 84 13.17 6.88 -1.88
N ALA A 85 13.53 7.98 -1.22
CA ALA A 85 12.75 8.47 -0.08
C ALA A 85 11.33 8.88 -0.47
N LEU A 86 11.16 9.54 -1.63
CA LEU A 86 9.85 9.89 -2.17
C LEU A 86 9.01 8.65 -2.51
N LEU A 87 9.62 7.64 -3.13
CA LEU A 87 8.97 6.34 -3.37
C LEU A 87 8.58 5.67 -2.05
N GLY A 88 9.48 5.65 -1.07
CA GLY A 88 9.20 5.09 0.26
C GLY A 88 8.01 5.76 0.94
N LYS A 89 7.95 7.10 0.87
CA LYS A 89 6.80 7.86 1.37
C LYS A 89 5.50 7.47 0.68
N GLN A 90 5.52 7.27 -0.65
CA GLN A 90 4.34 6.84 -1.41
C GLN A 90 3.90 5.43 -1.01
N VAL A 91 4.84 4.49 -0.91
CA VAL A 91 4.57 3.12 -0.44
C VAL A 91 3.96 3.13 0.97
N LEU A 92 4.50 3.93 1.90
CA LEU A 92 3.95 4.07 3.24
C LEU A 92 2.52 4.61 3.22
N LEU A 93 2.24 5.64 2.41
CA LEU A 93 0.87 6.16 2.30
C LEU A 93 -0.09 5.12 1.69
N SER A 94 0.33 4.40 0.65
CA SER A 94 -0.45 3.30 0.07
C SER A 94 -0.72 2.20 1.08
N SER A 95 0.25 1.88 1.94
CA SER A 95 0.09 0.85 2.98
C SER A 95 -1.02 1.19 3.98
N ILE A 96 -1.20 2.47 4.31
CA ILE A 96 -2.29 2.92 5.18
C ILE A 96 -3.64 2.65 4.52
N PHE A 97 -3.80 2.98 3.24
CA PHE A 97 -5.04 2.66 2.51
C PHE A 97 -5.29 1.16 2.41
N LEU A 98 -4.23 0.38 2.22
CA LEU A 98 -4.31 -1.07 2.15
C LEU A 98 -4.80 -1.68 3.49
N LEU A 99 -4.31 -1.16 4.62
CA LEU A 99 -4.83 -1.51 5.95
C LEU A 99 -6.30 -1.10 6.11
N LEU A 100 -6.68 0.09 5.65
CA LEU A 100 -8.09 0.54 5.69
C LEU A 100 -9.01 -0.38 4.87
N PHE A 101 -8.56 -0.85 3.70
CA PHE A 101 -9.28 -1.85 2.94
C PHE A 101 -9.36 -3.18 3.70
N GLY A 102 -8.25 -3.67 4.26
CA GLY A 102 -8.24 -4.88 5.08
C GLY A 102 -9.24 -4.81 6.25
N LEU A 103 -9.33 -3.66 6.91
CA LEU A 103 -10.32 -3.39 7.95
C LEU A 103 -11.75 -3.39 7.42
N LEU A 104 -12.00 -2.80 6.25
CA LEU A 104 -13.32 -2.84 5.61
C LEU A 104 -13.76 -4.27 5.31
N PHE A 105 -12.88 -5.14 4.81
CA PHE A 105 -13.17 -6.56 4.58
C PHE A 105 -13.45 -7.30 5.90
N ALA A 106 -12.66 -7.05 6.95
CA ALA A 106 -12.90 -7.63 8.27
C ALA A 106 -14.25 -7.21 8.87
N LEU A 107 -14.61 -5.93 8.76
CA LEU A 107 -15.89 -5.41 9.23
C LEU A 107 -17.06 -5.95 8.41
N ALA A 108 -16.90 -6.09 7.09
CA ALA A 108 -17.90 -6.70 6.22
C ALA A 108 -18.17 -8.16 6.61
N GLN A 109 -17.11 -8.93 6.88
CA GLN A 109 -17.23 -10.31 7.38
C GLN A 109 -18.06 -10.37 8.67
N VAL A 110 -17.66 -9.60 9.69
CA VAL A 110 -18.35 -9.56 10.99
C VAL A 110 -19.79 -9.08 10.85
N GLY A 111 -20.03 -8.04 10.05
CA GLY A 111 -21.35 -7.44 9.87
C GLY A 111 -22.33 -8.31 9.08
N LEU A 112 -21.83 -9.12 8.14
CA LEU A 112 -22.66 -10.04 7.35
C LEU A 112 -22.83 -11.40 8.02
N GLY A 113 -22.10 -11.69 9.11
CA GLY A 113 -22.18 -12.96 9.84
C GLY A 113 -21.74 -14.17 9.02
N ILE A 114 -20.92 -13.94 7.99
CA ILE A 114 -20.29 -14.96 7.14
C ILE A 114 -18.85 -15.16 7.60
#